data_AF-L8A0I5-F1
#
_entry.id   AF-L8A0I5-F1
#
_cell.length_a   1.000
_cell.length_b   1.000
_cell.length_c   1.000
_cell.angle_alpha   90.00
_cell.angle_beta   90.00
_cell.angle_gamma   90.00
#
_symmetry.space_group_name_H-M   'P 1'
#
loop_
_entity.id
_entity.type
_entity.pdbx_description
1 polymer ?
#
loop_
_entity_poly.entity_id
_entity_poly.type
_entity_poly.pdbx_seq_one_letter_code
_entity_poly.pdbx_strand_id
1 'polypeptide(L)'
;MFRDIKIKLISGILTSINSGFLYYLIESKGVTVSKELNILEGLLEVLVKSLLYSIICVLPLVILFGIPISLLIDYVLQRINQMNPPISFLLHAIAYFIIVIIYWVINFGVDKIIYIGEPEIAYNVFLFVYTPCVFWIITYSIKKQYLRK
;
A
#
# COMPACT_ATOMS: atom_id res chain seq x y z
N MET A 1 6.99 18.88 10.32
CA MET A 1 7.87 18.27 9.29
C MET A 1 8.56 16.99 9.76
N PHE A 2 9.57 17.01 10.65
CA PHE A 2 10.26 15.78 11.09
C PHE A 2 9.34 14.74 11.74
N ARG A 3 8.37 15.18 12.55
CA ARG A 3 7.36 14.31 13.15
C ARG A 3 6.47 13.65 12.08
N ASP A 4 6.03 14.42 11.08
CA ASP A 4 5.14 13.94 10.03
C ASP A 4 5.84 12.90 9.15
N ILE A 5 7.12 13.12 8.84
CA ILE A 5 7.96 12.16 8.12
C ILE A 5 8.09 10.86 8.93
N LYS A 6 8.38 10.93 10.24
CA LYS A 6 8.45 9.74 11.10
C LYS A 6 7.13 8.96 11.12
N ILE A 7 5.99 9.65 11.28
CA ILE A 7 4.67 9.00 11.27
C ILE A 7 4.41 8.32 9.93
N LYS A 8 4.69 8.99 8.81
CA LYS A 8 4.51 8.42 7.47
C LYS A 8 5.45 7.26 7.19
N LEU A 9 6.68 7.28 7.71
CA LEU A 9 7.60 6.15 7.60
C LEU A 9 7.05 4.92 8.34
N ILE A 10 6.62 5.09 9.60
CA ILE A 10 6.01 4.00 10.40
C ILE A 10 4.75 3.48 9.71
N SER A 11 3.92 4.40 9.22
CA SER A 11 2.70 4.06 8.48
C SER A 11 3.02 3.30 7.19
N GLY A 12 4.10 3.68 6.51
CA GLY A 12 4.57 3.02 5.31
C GLY A 12 5.04 1.60 5.55
N ILE A 13 5.80 1.37 6.63
CA ILE A 13 6.22 0.03 7.05
C ILE A 13 5.00 -0.85 7.37
N LEU A 14 4.07 -0.35 8.19
CA LEU A 14 2.87 -1.09 8.57
C LEU A 14 1.98 -1.40 7.36
N THR A 15 1.82 -0.44 6.45
CA THR A 15 1.08 -0.63 5.19
C THR A 15 1.76 -1.68 4.32
N SER A 16 3.09 -1.66 4.25
CA SER A 16 3.86 -2.59 3.43
C SER A 16 3.70 -4.03 3.93
N ILE A 17 3.79 -4.24 5.25
CA ILE A 17 3.56 -5.55 5.89
C ILE A 17 2.14 -6.04 5.60
N ASN A 18 1.15 -5.17 5.80
CA ASN A 18 -0.25 -5.51 5.61
C ASN A 18 -0.59 -5.82 4.14
N SER A 19 -0.10 -4.99 3.21
CA SER A 19 -0.32 -5.20 1.77
C SER A 19 0.48 -6.39 1.24
N GLY A 20 1.69 -6.65 1.74
CA GLY A 20 2.50 -7.80 1.33
C GLY A 20 1.92 -9.13 1.80
N PHE A 21 1.30 -9.17 2.99
CA PHE A 21 0.49 -10.32 3.41
C PHE A 21 -0.70 -10.57 2.47
N LEU A 22 -1.41 -9.50 2.09
CA LEU A 22 -2.54 -9.60 1.16
C LEU A 22 -2.10 -10.04 -0.24
N TYR A 23 -0.96 -9.51 -0.72
CA TYR A 23 -0.30 -9.91 -1.95
C TYR A 23 -0.01 -11.41 -1.96
N TYR A 24 0.62 -11.90 -0.88
CA TYR A 24 0.91 -13.31 -0.69
C TYR A 24 -0.37 -14.17 -0.73
N LEU A 25 -1.41 -13.80 0.03
CA LEU A 25 -2.66 -14.57 0.08
C LEU A 25 -3.35 -14.69 -1.28
N ILE A 26 -3.26 -13.66 -2.11
CA ILE A 26 -3.90 -13.65 -3.42
C ILE A 26 -3.08 -14.48 -4.40
N GLU A 27 -1.76 -14.32 -4.41
CA GLU A 27 -0.85 -15.11 -5.24
C GLU A 27 -0.86 -16.60 -4.85
N SER A 28 -1.05 -16.89 -3.56
CA SER A 28 -1.07 -18.26 -3.03
C SER A 28 -2.39 -19.00 -3.26
N LYS A 29 -3.41 -18.40 -3.91
CA LYS A 29 -4.73 -19.03 -4.15
C LYS A 29 -4.67 -20.33 -4.98
N GLY A 30 -3.54 -20.67 -5.58
CA GLY A 30 -3.30 -21.95 -6.25
C GLY A 30 -2.39 -22.93 -5.48
N VAL A 31 -1.85 -22.54 -4.32
CA VAL A 31 -0.91 -23.37 -3.56
C VAL A 31 -1.67 -24.11 -2.47
N THR A 32 -1.93 -25.40 -2.69
CA THR A 32 -2.30 -26.31 -1.60
C THR A 32 -1.20 -26.25 -0.55
N VAL A 33 -1.49 -25.67 0.62
CA VAL A 33 -0.64 -25.86 1.80
C VAL A 33 -0.54 -27.37 1.98
N SER A 34 0.68 -27.90 1.83
CA SER A 34 0.94 -29.33 1.93
C SER A 34 0.26 -29.86 3.19
N LYS A 35 -0.56 -30.91 3.05
CA LYS A 35 -1.18 -31.60 4.19
C LYS A 35 -0.15 -32.20 5.16
N GLU A 36 1.14 -32.17 4.80
CA GLU A 36 2.24 -32.71 5.59
C GLU A 36 2.92 -31.68 6.51
N LEU A 37 2.69 -30.37 6.31
CA LEU A 37 3.25 -29.34 7.19
C LEU A 37 2.44 -29.25 8.49
N ASN A 38 3.14 -29.21 9.62
CA ASN A 38 2.47 -28.86 10.87
C ASN A 38 2.06 -27.37 10.86
N ILE A 39 1.11 -27.01 11.72
CA ILE A 39 0.53 -25.65 11.75
C ILE A 39 1.61 -24.57 11.97
N LEU A 40 2.64 -24.86 12.77
CA LEU A 40 3.70 -23.91 13.07
C LEU A 40 4.57 -23.63 11.84
N GLU A 41 4.96 -24.67 11.11
CA GLU A 41 5.74 -24.56 9.88
C GLU A 41 4.95 -23.82 8.79
N GLY A 42 3.66 -24.15 8.63
CA GLY A 42 2.78 -23.45 7.70
C GLY A 42 2.65 -21.95 8.02
N LEU A 43 2.48 -21.60 9.30
CA LEU A 43 2.41 -20.19 9.74
C LEU A 43 3.73 -19.45 9.52
N LEU A 44 4.88 -20.11 9.76
CA LEU A 44 6.20 -19.52 9.56
C LEU A 44 6.46 -19.27 8.07
N GLU A 45 6.08 -20.21 7.20
CA GLU A 45 6.19 -20.05 5.75
C GLU A 45 5.36 -18.86 5.24
N VAL A 46 4.09 -18.76 5.69
CA VAL A 46 3.21 -17.64 5.38
C VAL A 46 3.83 -16.31 5.81
N LEU A 47 4.37 -16.26 7.03
CA LEU A 47 5.01 -15.06 7.57
C LEU A 47 6.23 -14.63 6.72
N VAL A 48 7.14 -15.56 6.43
CA VAL A 48 8.35 -15.29 5.66
C VAL A 48 8.00 -14.80 4.25
N LYS A 49 7.10 -15.51 3.55
CA LYS A 49 6.68 -15.12 2.19
C LYS A 49 5.99 -13.77 2.18
N SER A 50 5.10 -13.50 3.15
CA SER A 50 4.42 -12.21 3.29
C SER A 50 5.41 -11.07 3.51
N LEU A 51 6.43 -11.27 4.36
CA LEU A 51 7.47 -10.28 4.60
C LEU A 51 8.34 -10.04 3.36
N LEU A 52 8.67 -11.09 2.59
CA LEU A 52 9.39 -10.95 1.33
C LEU A 52 8.60 -10.08 0.33
N TYR A 53 7.31 -10.37 0.11
CA TYR A 53 6.45 -9.53 -0.73
C TYR A 53 6.35 -8.09 -0.22
N SER A 54 6.27 -7.91 1.10
CA SER A 54 6.24 -6.59 1.73
C SER A 54 7.48 -5.77 1.41
N ILE A 55 8.68 -6.36 1.53
CA ILE A 55 9.96 -5.68 1.38
C ILE A 55 10.30 -5.46 -0.10
N ILE A 56 10.06 -6.46 -0.95
CA ILE A 56 10.50 -6.43 -2.35
C ILE A 56 9.50 -5.67 -3.22
N CYS A 57 8.21 -5.90 -3.04
CA CYS A 57 7.19 -5.37 -3.95
C CYS A 57 6.56 -4.07 -3.42
N VAL A 58 6.19 -4.02 -2.13
CA VAL A 58 5.36 -2.91 -1.62
C VAL A 58 6.18 -1.76 -1.06
N LEU A 59 7.16 -2.06 -0.20
CA LEU A 59 7.91 -1.05 0.54
C LEU A 59 8.62 -0.02 -0.37
N PRO A 60 9.25 -0.40 -1.50
CA PRO A 60 9.89 0.57 -2.38
C PRO A 60 8.88 1.55 -2.98
N LEU A 61 7.69 1.07 -3.38
CA LEU A 61 6.63 1.92 -3.92
C LEU A 61 6.13 2.92 -2.88
N VAL A 62 5.92 2.46 -1.64
CA VAL A 62 5.47 3.30 -0.53
C VAL A 62 6.51 4.36 -0.18
N ILE A 63 7.80 4.01 -0.16
CA ILE A 63 8.87 4.96 0.17
C ILE A 63 9.10 5.96 -0.97
N LEU A 64 9.21 5.49 -2.21
CA LEU A 64 9.61 6.33 -3.35
C LEU A 64 8.48 7.23 -3.83
N PHE A 65 7.26 6.71 -3.91
CA PHE A 65 6.11 7.47 -4.39
C PHE A 65 5.24 7.87 -3.22
N GLY A 66 4.96 6.93 -2.35
CA GLY A 66 3.87 7.11 -1.44
C GLY A 66 4.05 8.21 -0.40
N ILE A 67 5.16 8.15 0.34
CA ILE A 67 5.48 9.15 1.36
C ILE A 67 5.60 10.56 0.74
N PRO A 68 6.35 10.76 -0.38
CA PRO A 68 6.43 12.07 -1.04
C PRO A 68 5.07 12.63 -1.48
N ILE A 69 4.24 11.84 -2.16
CA ILE A 69 2.90 12.27 -2.61
C ILE A 69 2.06 12.67 -1.42
N SER A 70 2.06 11.85 -0.37
CA SER A 70 1.26 12.12 0.81
C SER A 70 1.72 13.37 1.57
N LEU A 71 3.02 13.68 1.56
CA LEU A 71 3.52 14.95 2.08
C LEU A 71 3.05 16.13 1.22
N LEU A 72 3.07 15.98 -0.12
CA LEU A 72 2.62 17.01 -1.05
C LEU A 72 1.12 17.31 -0.86
N ILE A 73 0.27 16.28 -0.77
CA ILE A 73 -1.17 16.44 -0.56
C ILE A 73 -1.45 17.11 0.78
N ASP A 74 -0.80 16.65 1.87
CA ASP A 74 -0.94 17.26 3.19
C ASP A 74 -0.58 18.75 3.15
N TYR A 75 0.51 19.11 2.45
CA TYR A 75 0.94 20.50 2.28
C TYR A 75 -0.08 21.34 1.52
N VAL A 76 -0.61 20.83 0.40
CA VAL A 76 -1.63 21.53 -0.40
C VAL A 76 -2.90 21.73 0.42
N LEU A 77 -3.40 20.70 1.11
CA LEU A 77 -4.61 20.76 1.93
C LEU A 77 -4.49 21.75 3.09
N GLN A 78 -3.31 21.81 3.72
CA GLN A 78 -3.02 22.81 4.75
C GLN A 78 -3.08 24.23 4.19
N ARG A 79 -2.50 24.45 3.00
CA ARG A 79 -2.43 25.77 2.38
C ARG A 79 -3.80 26.33 2.00
N ILE A 80 -4.73 25.47 1.58
CA ILE A 80 -6.09 25.87 1.20
C ILE A 80 -7.10 25.78 2.37
N ASN A 81 -6.63 25.48 3.58
CA ASN A 81 -7.44 25.30 4.79
C ASN A 81 -8.58 24.25 4.65
N GLN A 82 -8.35 23.20 3.86
CA GLN A 82 -9.32 22.13 3.57
C GLN A 82 -8.90 20.80 4.23
N MET A 83 -8.58 20.82 5.53
CA MET A 83 -8.21 19.62 6.29
C MET A 83 -9.43 18.77 6.66
N ASN A 84 -10.35 18.55 5.71
CA ASN A 84 -11.51 17.69 5.88
C ASN A 84 -11.09 16.23 5.66
N PRO A 85 -11.26 15.31 6.66
CA PRO A 85 -10.74 13.95 6.57
C PRO A 85 -11.25 13.16 5.34
N PRO A 86 -12.56 13.13 5.00
CA PRO A 86 -13.03 12.54 3.75
C PRO A 86 -12.33 13.06 2.49
N ILE A 87 -12.16 14.38 2.36
CA ILE A 87 -11.51 14.99 1.18
C ILE A 87 -10.03 14.59 1.13
N SER A 88 -9.35 14.62 2.29
CA SER A 88 -7.95 14.20 2.40
C SER A 88 -7.78 12.74 1.99
N PHE A 89 -8.66 11.85 2.46
CA PHE A 89 -8.67 10.44 2.10
C PHE A 89 -8.82 10.24 0.58
N LEU A 90 -9.83 10.87 -0.02
CA LEU A 90 -10.09 10.74 -1.46
C LEU A 90 -8.92 11.23 -2.31
N LEU A 91 -8.32 12.36 -1.95
CA LEU A 91 -7.15 12.89 -2.67
C LEU A 91 -5.95 11.95 -2.58
N HIS A 92 -5.69 11.37 -1.40
CA HIS A 92 -4.61 10.40 -1.24
C HIS A 92 -4.84 9.14 -2.06
N ALA A 93 -6.07 8.60 -2.04
CA ALA A 93 -6.43 7.41 -2.82
C ALA A 93 -6.27 7.67 -4.33
N ILE A 94 -6.82 8.77 -4.85
CA ILE A 94 -6.77 9.11 -6.28
C ILE A 94 -5.34 9.40 -6.75
N ALA A 95 -4.57 10.19 -6.00
CA ALA A 95 -3.23 10.58 -6.42
C ALA A 95 -2.27 9.38 -6.49
N TYR A 96 -2.33 8.50 -5.48
CA TYR A 96 -1.56 7.25 -5.52
C TYR A 96 -2.00 6.35 -6.66
N PHE A 97 -3.31 6.21 -6.89
CA PHE A 97 -3.86 5.42 -7.98
C PHE A 97 -3.29 5.87 -9.33
N ILE A 98 -3.32 7.18 -9.61
CA ILE A 98 -2.76 7.75 -10.84
C ILE A 98 -1.27 7.45 -10.96
N ILE A 99 -0.50 7.61 -9.89
CA ILE A 99 0.96 7.43 -9.94
C ILE A 99 1.36 5.98 -10.13
N VAL A 100 0.63 5.04 -9.53
CA VAL A 100 0.89 3.62 -9.76
C VAL A 100 0.57 3.22 -11.20
N ILE A 101 -0.53 3.75 -11.78
CA ILE A 101 -0.83 3.55 -13.20
C ILE A 101 0.30 4.09 -14.08
N ILE A 102 0.77 5.31 -13.80
CA ILE A 102 1.89 5.91 -14.55
C ILE A 102 3.16 5.05 -14.41
N TYR A 103 3.49 4.62 -13.19
CA TYR A 103 4.63 3.74 -12.92
C TYR A 103 4.51 2.45 -13.75
N TRP A 104 3.32 1.87 -13.87
CA TRP A 104 3.10 0.65 -14.64
C TRP A 104 3.22 0.85 -16.13
N VAL A 105 2.62 1.91 -16.67
CA VAL A 105 2.74 2.27 -18.09
C VAL A 105 4.22 2.43 -18.46
N ILE A 106 5.01 3.07 -17.58
CA ILE A 106 6.45 3.27 -17.80
C ILE A 106 7.23 1.95 -17.75
N ASN A 107 6.96 1.07 -16.78
CA ASN A 107 7.75 -0.16 -16.59
C ASN A 107 7.33 -1.33 -17.47
N PHE A 108 6.04 -1.46 -17.77
CA PHE A 108 5.48 -2.63 -18.45
C PHE A 108 4.99 -2.31 -19.87
N GLY A 109 4.78 -1.04 -20.20
CA GLY A 109 4.17 -0.61 -21.46
C GLY A 109 2.64 -0.72 -21.42
N VAL A 110 1.98 0.10 -22.26
CA VAL A 110 0.51 0.16 -22.35
C VAL A 110 -0.06 -1.18 -22.83
N ASP A 111 0.63 -1.86 -23.75
CA ASP A 111 0.16 -3.10 -24.36
C ASP A 111 -0.01 -4.22 -23.32
N LYS A 112 0.94 -4.37 -22.39
CA LYS A 112 0.81 -5.36 -21.31
C LYS A 112 -0.42 -5.10 -20.45
N ILE A 113 -0.76 -3.84 -20.18
CA ILE A 113 -1.92 -3.49 -19.35
C ILE A 113 -3.24 -3.88 -20.04
N ILE A 114 -3.31 -3.74 -21.38
CA ILE A 114 -4.50 -4.06 -22.18
C ILE A 114 -4.70 -5.58 -22.31
N TYR A 115 -3.61 -6.35 -22.34
CA TYR A 115 -3.66 -7.80 -22.56
C TYR A 115 -3.52 -8.65 -21.28
N ILE A 116 -3.54 -8.04 -20.08
CA ILE A 116 -3.59 -8.80 -18.83
C ILE A 116 -4.93 -9.56 -18.72
N GLY A 117 -4.90 -10.79 -18.20
CA GLY A 117 -6.12 -11.56 -17.94
C GLY A 117 -6.99 -10.94 -16.84
N GLU A 118 -8.32 -11.07 -16.95
CA GLU A 118 -9.28 -10.53 -15.98
C GLU A 118 -8.93 -10.74 -14.48
N PRO A 119 -8.51 -11.94 -14.01
CA PRO A 119 -8.17 -12.13 -12.59
C PRO A 119 -6.94 -11.33 -12.13
N GLU A 120 -5.99 -11.11 -13.03
CA GLU A 120 -4.77 -10.36 -12.75
C GLU A 120 -5.04 -8.83 -12.80
N ILE A 121 -5.90 -8.34 -13.71
CA ILE A 121 -6.38 -6.94 -13.66
C ILE A 121 -7.13 -6.67 -12.35
N ALA A 122 -8.05 -7.55 -11.95
CA ALA A 122 -8.84 -7.36 -10.73
C ALA A 122 -7.93 -7.34 -9.48
N TYR A 123 -6.93 -8.21 -9.44
CA TYR A 123 -5.91 -8.24 -8.40
C TYR A 123 -5.13 -6.92 -8.30
N ASN A 124 -4.65 -6.46 -9.44
CA ASN A 124 -3.84 -5.25 -9.53
C ASN A 124 -4.66 -4.03 -9.14
N VAL A 125 -5.89 -3.89 -9.65
CA VAL A 125 -6.83 -2.82 -9.28
C VAL A 125 -7.13 -2.82 -7.79
N PHE A 126 -7.36 -4.01 -7.20
CA PHE A 126 -7.61 -4.12 -5.77
C PHE A 126 -6.42 -3.63 -4.94
N LEU A 127 -5.20 -4.08 -5.26
CA LEU A 127 -3.99 -3.61 -4.58
C LEU A 127 -3.75 -2.11 -4.77
N PHE A 128 -4.05 -1.56 -5.95
CA PHE A 128 -3.90 -0.12 -6.24
C PHE A 128 -4.78 0.77 -5.38
N VAL A 129 -5.99 0.33 -5.08
CA VAL A 129 -6.90 1.10 -4.22
C VAL A 129 -6.60 0.80 -2.75
N TYR A 130 -6.32 -0.46 -2.41
CA TYR A 130 -6.15 -0.91 -1.05
C TYR A 130 -4.96 -0.25 -0.35
N THR A 131 -3.75 -0.39 -0.91
CA THR A 131 -2.51 0.08 -0.29
C THR A 131 -2.53 1.56 0.08
N PRO A 132 -2.91 2.51 -0.80
CA PRO A 132 -2.95 3.93 -0.42
C PRO A 132 -4.05 4.26 0.60
N CYS A 133 -5.19 3.56 0.54
CA CYS A 133 -6.26 3.75 1.53
C CYS A 133 -5.80 3.32 2.92
N VAL A 134 -5.16 2.15 3.03
CA VAL A 134 -4.59 1.65 4.29
C VAL A 134 -3.51 2.59 4.80
N PHE A 135 -2.61 3.05 3.92
CA PHE A 135 -1.57 4.01 4.28
C PHE A 135 -2.14 5.29 4.90
N TRP A 136 -3.17 5.86 4.28
CA TRP A 136 -3.84 7.04 4.80
C TRP A 136 -4.51 6.76 6.15
N ILE A 137 -5.24 5.65 6.28
CA ILE A 137 -5.95 5.28 7.51
C ILE A 137 -4.97 5.12 8.69
N ILE A 138 -3.85 4.43 8.48
CA ILE A 138 -2.82 4.24 9.51
C ILE A 138 -2.20 5.60 9.87
N THR A 139 -1.82 6.40 8.87
CA THR A 139 -1.24 7.73 9.07
C THR A 139 -2.18 8.64 9.86
N TYR A 140 -3.46 8.67 9.48
CA TYR A 140 -4.49 9.46 10.14
C TYR A 140 -4.72 9.00 11.58
N SER A 141 -4.79 7.68 11.81
CA SER A 141 -4.98 7.09 13.14
C SER A 141 -3.83 7.44 14.10
N ILE A 142 -2.59 7.32 13.63
CA ILE A 142 -1.41 7.68 14.41
C ILE A 142 -1.41 9.19 14.71
N LYS A 143 -1.62 10.04 13.69
CA LYS A 143 -1.70 11.51 13.89
C LYS A 143 -2.77 11.89 14.92
N LYS A 144 -3.95 11.28 14.85
CA LYS A 144 -5.06 11.53 15.78
C LYS A 144 -4.71 11.16 17.22
N GLN A 145 -3.97 10.07 17.45
CA GLN A 145 -3.50 9.70 18.79
C GLN A 145 -2.51 10.72 19.37
N TYR A 146 -1.60 11.25 18.53
CA TYR A 146 -0.65 12.27 18.96
C TYR A 146 -1.29 13.63 19.25
N LEU A 147 -2.41 13.98 18.62
CA LEU A 147 -3.15 15.23 18.88
C LEU A 147 -4.01 15.17 20.15
N ARG A 148 -4.23 13.97 20.71
CA ARG A 148 -4.99 13.76 21.95
C ARG A 148 -4.12 13.72 23.21
N LYS A 149 -2.80 13.72 23.05
CA LYS A 149 -1.80 13.77 24.13
C LYS A 149 -1.21 15.17 24.17
#